data_AF-A0A2G5BDB1-F1
#
_entry.id   AF-A0A2G5BDB1-F1
#
_cell.length_a   1.000
_cell.length_b   1.000
_cell.length_c   1.000
_cell.angle_alpha   90.00
_cell.angle_beta   90.00
_cell.angle_gamma   90.00
#
_symmetry.space_group_name_H-M   'P 1'
#
loop_
_entity.id
_entity.type
_entity.pdbx_description
1 polymer ?
#
loop_
_entity_poly.entity_id
_entity_poly.type
_entity_poly.pdbx_seq_one_letter_code
_entity_poly.pdbx_strand_id
1 'polypeptide(L)'
;MNHDNPFMKRLQIIQQQCAAYKEASPHPTRPHIKTVIDNDTWNRIHDYFQELLSFMADTNCDCSNRGSVAQMPLQMVALADLCMFVRNAAAMNRTNQDNSNSAGIIDDIVCTIKAATRHDVAYAEAANCAALAGQALSNIVTGNEVLRHMLLENELSRNSNLPSNTIYWHLLASTSNKVIITGLVLILNSLKGDPVITKIFCLSQAGRALAAVIGERFGESEDDEAEEKTLLYAILCVIIECECFELILTDELIPRTCGFLDALAVYCNNNSEPVVYNRVATNGLLQIIYSILKSCFIALSHIFQNSSEVESIISCDSVDMQTVMVVHHALGSAISIIGSITTDMTPTLVSRISKGNLVQQTTSLLGLLSKHLPRIEKASVRISDPSINSSMNSVTRLFMFKRDLIRIIGNLAYKNSVAQDQMREHDGLALVLDHMRIDENHPFIKEYAVVALRNLLEGNDASQEYVRRMGAIEAVQDSRMSSAGLHTRIDADGRPLIEQDQRKYEQQ
;
A
#
# COMPACT_ATOMS: atom_id res chain seq x y z
N MET A 1 37.25 31.93 10.71
CA MET A 1 36.03 31.86 11.53
C MET A 1 36.10 32.99 12.54
N ASN A 2 35.14 33.92 12.56
CA ASN A 2 35.25 35.15 13.36
C ASN A 2 34.52 34.95 14.70
N HIS A 3 35.30 34.82 15.79
CA HIS A 3 34.81 34.53 17.15
C HIS A 3 34.00 35.68 17.81
N ASP A 4 33.83 36.80 17.11
CA ASP A 4 33.10 37.97 17.61
C ASP A 4 31.64 38.06 17.15
N ASN A 5 31.09 37.03 16.50
CA ASN A 5 29.65 36.98 16.25
C ASN A 5 28.90 36.79 17.60
N PRO A 6 28.03 37.73 18.03
CA PRO A 6 27.23 37.60 19.25
C PRO A 6 26.40 36.32 19.32
N PHE A 7 26.06 35.76 18.16
CA PHE A 7 25.41 34.47 18.01
C PHE A 7 26.27 33.31 18.52
N MET A 8 27.55 33.26 18.17
CA MET A 8 28.46 32.18 18.56
C MET A 8 28.70 32.17 20.07
N LYS A 9 28.77 33.35 20.69
CA LYS A 9 28.88 33.49 22.15
C LYS A 9 27.62 32.96 22.85
N ARG A 10 26.43 33.23 22.30
CA ARG A 10 25.16 32.73 22.84
C ARG A 10 24.98 31.21 22.62
N LEU A 11 25.37 30.69 21.47
CA LEU A 11 25.38 29.26 21.20
C LEU A 11 26.31 28.50 22.17
N GLN A 12 27.49 29.06 22.45
CA GLN A 12 28.40 28.48 23.44
C GLN A 12 27.80 28.45 24.85
N ILE A 13 27.06 29.47 25.26
CA ILE A 13 26.36 29.50 26.56
C ILE A 13 25.32 28.38 26.63
N ILE A 14 24.50 28.21 25.58
CA ILE A 14 23.50 27.13 25.50
C ILE A 14 24.19 25.76 25.53
N GLN A 15 25.24 25.57 24.73
CA GLN A 15 26.01 24.32 24.71
C GLN A 15 26.64 24.00 26.08
N GLN A 16 27.15 25.01 26.80
CA GLN A 16 27.70 24.86 28.15
C GLN A 16 26.62 24.52 29.18
N GLN A 17 25.45 25.16 29.11
CA GLN A 17 24.31 24.82 29.97
C GLN A 17 23.80 23.39 29.69
N CYS A 18 23.63 23.03 28.42
CA CYS A 18 23.31 21.67 28.01
C CYS A 18 24.33 20.65 28.52
N ALA A 19 25.62 20.97 28.50
CA ALA A 19 26.67 20.12 29.04
C ALA A 19 26.57 19.96 30.56
N ALA A 20 26.30 21.05 31.30
CA ALA A 20 26.13 21.02 32.75
C ALA A 20 24.96 20.11 33.19
N TYR A 21 23.85 20.07 32.43
CA TYR A 21 22.75 19.15 32.71
C TYR A 21 23.04 17.69 32.33
N LYS A 22 24.03 17.42 31.46
CA LYS A 22 24.41 16.05 31.03
C LYS A 22 25.23 15.30 32.08
N GLU A 23 25.93 16.00 32.98
CA GLU A 23 26.79 15.39 34.01
C GLU A 23 26.03 14.51 35.03
N ALA A 24 24.69 14.58 35.06
CA ALA A 24 23.84 13.73 35.90
C ALA A 24 23.38 12.41 35.25
N SER A 25 23.79 12.09 34.02
CA SER A 25 23.32 10.90 33.29
C SER A 25 24.25 9.68 33.47
N PRO A 26 23.74 8.50 33.88
CA PRO A 26 24.55 7.28 34.04
C PRO A 26 24.97 6.62 32.71
N HIS A 27 24.49 7.09 31.55
CA HIS A 27 24.84 6.53 30.25
C HIS A 27 25.54 7.58 29.36
N PRO A 28 26.83 7.40 29.02
CA PRO A 28 27.62 8.40 28.30
C PRO A 28 27.22 8.55 26.82
N THR A 29 26.55 7.55 26.23
CA THR A 29 26.18 7.49 24.80
C THR A 29 24.71 7.79 24.51
N ARG A 30 23.85 7.79 25.54
CA ARG A 30 22.42 8.19 25.47
C ARG A 30 22.07 9.00 26.71
N PRO A 31 22.47 10.28 26.75
CA PRO A 31 22.27 11.09 27.95
C PRO A 31 20.78 11.37 28.12
N HIS A 32 20.19 10.81 29.18
CA HIS A 32 18.84 11.14 29.62
C HIS A 32 18.95 12.11 30.79
N ILE A 33 18.27 13.26 30.70
CA ILE A 33 18.24 14.21 31.82
C ILE A 33 17.11 13.77 32.76
N LYS A 34 17.49 13.01 33.79
CA LYS A 34 16.55 12.52 34.82
C LYS A 34 16.08 13.63 35.75
N THR A 35 16.84 14.73 35.85
CA THR A 35 16.47 15.88 36.66
C THR A 35 15.30 16.63 36.04
N VAL A 36 14.38 17.08 36.90
CA VAL A 36 13.33 18.01 36.49
C VAL A 36 13.97 19.36 36.22
N ILE A 37 13.76 19.87 35.02
CA ILE A 37 14.22 21.20 34.62
C ILE A 37 13.18 22.22 35.09
N ASP A 38 13.67 23.30 35.70
CA ASP A 38 12.84 24.39 36.21
C ASP A 38 12.17 25.20 35.08
N ASN A 39 11.05 25.83 35.40
CA ASN A 39 10.25 26.57 34.43
C ASN A 39 11.01 27.77 33.82
N ASP A 40 11.89 28.43 34.57
CA ASP A 40 12.67 29.57 34.05
C ASP A 40 13.64 29.11 32.97
N THR A 41 14.24 27.93 33.14
CA THR A 41 15.08 27.30 32.11
C THR A 41 14.27 26.96 30.85
N TRP A 42 13.06 26.42 30.99
CA TRP A 42 12.19 26.16 29.83
C TRP A 42 11.78 27.45 29.11
N ASN A 43 11.42 28.50 29.84
CA ASN A 43 11.08 29.80 29.24
C ASN A 43 12.27 30.41 28.49
N ARG A 44 13.49 30.30 29.04
CA ARG A 44 14.72 30.74 28.32
C ARG A 44 14.95 29.95 27.03
N ILE A 45 14.69 28.65 27.04
CA ILE A 45 14.81 27.81 25.83
C ILE A 45 13.78 28.25 24.78
N HIS A 46 12.55 28.52 25.18
CA HIS A 46 11.51 29.06 24.30
C HIS A 46 11.96 30.40 23.69
N ASP A 47 12.47 31.33 24.50
CA ASP A 47 12.98 32.61 24.01
C ASP A 47 14.11 32.44 22.96
N TYR A 48 15.00 31.46 23.17
CA TYR A 48 16.04 31.15 22.20
C TYR A 48 15.50 30.56 20.90
N PHE A 49 14.49 29.68 20.96
CA PHE A 49 13.82 29.22 19.75
C PHE A 49 13.18 30.38 18.99
N GLN A 50 12.45 31.25 19.68
CA GLN A 50 11.77 32.40 19.07
C GLN A 50 12.77 33.37 18.41
N GLU A 51 13.89 33.69 19.07
CA GLU A 51 14.94 34.55 18.49
C GLU A 51 15.54 33.94 17.21
N LEU A 52 15.79 32.62 17.21
CA LEU A 52 16.35 31.93 16.04
C LEU A 52 15.35 31.83 14.89
N LEU A 53 14.09 31.55 15.19
CA LEU A 53 13.01 31.40 14.20
C LEU A 53 12.62 32.75 13.59
N SER A 54 12.58 33.83 14.39
CA SER A 54 12.25 35.17 13.89
C SER A 54 13.24 35.66 12.84
N PHE A 55 14.53 35.41 13.06
CA PHE A 55 15.57 35.77 12.11
C PHE A 55 15.39 35.07 10.76
N MET A 56 14.88 33.83 10.75
CA MET A 56 14.60 33.11 9.50
C MET A 56 13.34 33.63 8.79
N ALA A 57 12.32 34.07 9.52
CA ALA A 57 11.11 34.64 8.94
C ALA A 57 11.40 35.90 8.09
N ASP A 58 12.34 36.73 8.54
CA ASP A 58 12.79 37.94 7.84
C ASP A 58 13.57 37.66 6.55
N THR A 59 14.09 36.43 6.38
CA THR A 59 14.86 36.02 5.18
C THR A 59 14.01 35.48 4.04
N ASN A 60 12.67 35.37 4.21
CA ASN A 60 11.75 35.03 3.12
C ASN A 60 11.55 36.17 2.10
N CYS A 61 12.21 37.32 2.30
CA CYS A 61 12.24 38.43 1.36
C CYS A 61 13.61 38.52 0.70
N ASP A 62 13.66 38.24 -0.61
CA ASP A 62 14.76 38.52 -1.53
C ASP A 62 16.09 37.76 -1.32
N CYS A 63 16.31 36.77 -2.19
CA CYS A 63 17.56 36.04 -2.41
C CYS A 63 18.74 36.91 -2.93
N SER A 64 18.59 38.23 -2.96
CA SER A 64 19.62 39.20 -3.32
C SER A 64 20.51 39.60 -2.12
N ASN A 65 20.10 39.32 -0.88
CA ASN A 65 20.89 39.67 0.31
C ASN A 65 21.87 38.55 0.71
N ARG A 66 23.03 38.49 0.04
CA ARG A 66 24.08 37.45 0.23
C ARG A 66 24.57 37.27 1.68
N GLY A 67 24.33 38.24 2.57
CA GLY A 67 24.71 38.19 3.98
C GLY A 67 23.85 37.26 4.84
N SER A 68 22.56 37.07 4.54
CA SER A 68 21.66 36.22 5.34
C SER A 68 21.80 34.73 4.99
N VAL A 69 21.99 34.41 3.71
CA VAL A 69 22.16 33.03 3.21
C VAL A 69 23.41 32.36 3.80
N ALA A 70 24.48 33.12 4.08
CA ALA A 70 25.71 32.59 4.65
C ALA A 70 25.58 32.15 6.13
N GLN A 71 24.53 32.60 6.84
CA GLN A 71 24.30 32.27 8.25
C GLN A 71 23.35 31.09 8.47
N MET A 72 22.66 30.64 7.41
CA MET A 72 21.64 29.59 7.48
C MET A 72 22.14 28.27 8.07
N PRO A 73 23.32 27.72 7.67
CA PRO A 73 23.83 26.50 8.28
C PRO A 73 24.10 26.65 9.78
N LEU A 74 24.60 27.82 10.19
CA LEU A 74 24.92 28.11 11.59
C LEU A 74 23.66 28.19 12.46
N GLN A 75 22.58 28.76 11.91
CA GLN A 75 21.28 28.80 12.56
C GLN A 75 20.67 27.40 12.72
N MET A 76 20.79 26.56 11.69
CA MET A 76 20.34 25.17 11.76
C MET A 76 21.10 24.37 12.81
N VAL A 77 22.41 24.60 12.97
CA VAL A 77 23.18 23.99 14.05
C VAL A 77 22.69 24.43 15.43
N ALA A 78 22.38 25.71 15.61
CA ALA A 78 21.86 26.21 16.89
C ALA A 78 20.48 25.64 17.26
N LEU A 79 19.55 25.61 16.28
CA LEU A 79 18.25 24.98 16.46
C LEU A 79 18.37 23.47 16.73
N ALA A 80 19.30 22.80 16.05
CA ALA A 80 19.61 21.39 16.29
C ALA A 80 20.11 21.13 17.72
N ASP A 81 20.95 22.01 18.27
CA ASP A 81 21.44 21.91 19.65
C ASP A 81 20.32 22.08 20.67
N LEU A 82 19.41 23.04 20.46
CA LEU A 82 18.21 23.19 21.28
C LEU A 82 17.33 21.94 21.21
N CYS A 83 17.03 21.44 20.00
CA CYS A 83 16.24 20.22 19.83
C CYS A 83 16.90 19.01 20.50
N MET A 84 18.23 18.90 20.42
CA MET A 84 18.97 17.84 21.09
C MET A 84 18.84 17.92 22.62
N PHE A 85 18.85 19.13 23.19
CA PHE A 85 18.59 19.31 24.62
C PHE A 85 17.19 18.84 24.98
N VAL A 86 16.16 19.32 24.29
CA VAL A 86 14.76 18.96 24.54
C VAL A 86 14.56 17.45 24.41
N ARG A 87 15.12 16.84 23.36
CA ARG A 87 15.08 15.39 23.14
C ARG A 87 15.62 14.61 24.34
N ASN A 88 16.74 15.05 24.91
CA ASN A 88 17.38 14.39 26.05
C ASN A 88 16.62 14.66 27.37
N ALA A 89 16.02 15.84 27.50
CA ALA A 89 15.21 16.27 28.64
C ALA A 89 13.88 15.55 28.77
N ALA A 90 13.19 15.36 27.64
CA ALA A 90 11.87 14.74 27.58
C ALA A 90 11.92 13.20 27.65
N ALA A 91 13.05 12.59 27.32
CA ALA A 91 13.19 11.14 27.24
C ALA A 91 12.90 10.45 28.59
N MET A 92 11.78 9.71 28.66
CA MET A 92 11.34 8.98 29.86
C MET A 92 11.16 9.88 31.11
N ASN A 93 10.83 11.17 30.92
CA ASN A 93 10.66 12.12 32.02
C ASN A 93 9.36 12.92 31.85
N ARG A 94 8.27 12.42 32.47
CA ARG A 94 6.92 12.97 32.34
C ARG A 94 6.84 14.45 32.72
N THR A 95 7.47 14.85 33.81
CA THR A 95 7.46 16.24 34.27
C THR A 95 8.13 17.17 33.27
N ASN A 96 9.27 16.78 32.69
CA ASN A 96 9.93 17.58 31.65
C ASN A 96 9.10 17.65 30.36
N GLN A 97 8.40 16.58 29.98
CA GLN A 97 7.49 16.61 28.85
C GLN A 97 6.38 17.64 29.07
N ASP A 98 5.70 17.60 30.22
CA ASP A 98 4.58 18.50 30.53
C ASP A 98 5.06 19.96 30.72
N ASN A 99 6.24 20.18 31.32
CA ASN A 99 6.86 21.50 31.44
C ASN A 99 7.25 22.08 30.08
N SER A 100 7.84 21.27 29.19
CA SER A 100 8.18 21.73 27.84
C SER A 100 6.94 22.14 27.03
N ASN A 101 5.84 21.41 27.19
CA ASN A 101 4.57 21.80 26.57
C ASN A 101 4.06 23.13 27.14
N SER A 102 4.09 23.29 28.47
CA SER A 102 3.63 24.50 29.15
C SER A 102 4.42 25.74 28.75
N ALA A 103 5.68 25.58 28.36
CA ALA A 103 6.55 26.65 27.90
C ALA A 103 6.45 26.93 26.38
N GLY A 104 5.61 26.22 25.62
CA GLY A 104 5.44 26.44 24.17
C GLY A 104 6.45 25.74 23.27
N ILE A 105 7.32 24.87 23.82
CA ILE A 105 8.42 24.23 23.09
C ILE A 105 7.92 23.31 21.95
N ILE A 106 6.72 22.72 22.07
CA ILE A 106 6.16 21.89 21.00
C ILE A 106 5.94 22.73 19.73
N ASP A 107 5.35 23.92 19.85
CA ASP A 107 5.12 24.82 18.72
C ASP A 107 6.45 25.30 18.12
N ASP A 108 7.45 25.58 18.96
CA ASP A 108 8.81 25.94 18.51
C ASP A 108 9.44 24.84 17.65
N ILE A 109 9.32 23.58 18.08
CA ILE A 109 9.88 22.44 17.36
C ILE A 109 9.09 22.20 16.06
N VAL A 110 7.77 22.37 16.07
CA VAL A 110 6.93 22.31 14.86
C VAL A 110 7.39 23.33 13.82
N CYS A 111 7.61 24.58 14.24
CA CYS A 111 8.16 25.63 13.38
C CYS A 111 9.58 25.29 12.89
N THR A 112 10.42 24.72 13.75
CA THR A 112 11.78 24.30 13.42
C THR A 112 11.78 23.21 12.35
N ILE A 113 10.93 22.18 12.45
CA ILE A 113 10.80 21.13 11.43
C ILE A 113 10.46 21.76 10.07
N LYS A 114 9.40 22.57 10.04
CA LYS A 114 8.92 23.22 8.80
C LYS A 114 9.99 24.09 8.16
N ALA A 115 10.74 24.85 8.96
CA ALA A 115 11.85 25.66 8.47
C ALA A 115 12.99 24.79 7.95
N ALA A 116 13.45 23.80 8.73
CA ALA A 116 14.59 22.96 8.39
C ALA A 116 14.34 22.13 7.10
N THR A 117 13.15 21.52 6.95
CA THR A 117 12.83 20.70 5.76
C THR A 117 12.68 21.50 4.47
N ARG A 118 12.56 22.84 4.53
CA ARG A 118 12.59 23.67 3.31
C ARG A 118 13.99 23.81 2.72
N HIS A 119 15.00 23.49 3.52
CA HIS A 119 16.40 23.76 3.23
C HIS A 119 17.30 22.52 3.35
N ASP A 120 16.73 21.35 3.67
CA ASP A 120 17.47 20.10 3.90
C ASP A 120 18.12 19.51 2.64
N VAL A 121 17.57 19.81 1.46
CA VAL A 121 18.19 19.49 0.16
C VAL A 121 19.45 20.33 -0.06
N ALA A 122 19.46 21.59 0.41
CA ALA A 122 20.54 22.53 0.18
C ALA A 122 21.65 22.45 1.25
N TYR A 123 21.29 22.11 2.50
CA TYR A 123 22.20 22.12 3.63
C TYR A 123 22.04 20.85 4.48
N ALA A 124 23.14 20.12 4.68
CA ALA A 124 23.15 18.93 5.53
C ALA A 124 22.83 19.26 7.01
N GLU A 125 23.18 20.46 7.46
CA GLU A 125 22.84 20.98 8.78
C GLU A 125 21.32 21.11 8.97
N ALA A 126 20.60 21.51 7.92
CA ALA A 126 19.14 21.61 7.95
C ALA A 126 18.50 20.21 8.03
N ALA A 127 19.00 19.23 7.25
CA ALA A 127 18.56 17.84 7.38
C ALA A 127 18.81 17.28 8.80
N ASN A 128 19.98 17.55 9.37
CA ASN A 128 20.29 17.11 10.73
C ASN A 128 19.42 17.82 11.79
N CYS A 129 19.13 19.11 11.61
CA CYS A 129 18.21 19.87 12.45
C CYS A 129 16.80 19.27 12.41
N ALA A 130 16.25 19.03 11.22
CA ALA A 130 14.93 18.39 11.04
C ALA A 130 14.85 17.03 11.75
N ALA A 131 15.89 16.19 11.61
CA ALA A 131 15.95 14.89 12.29
C ALA A 131 15.99 15.03 13.82
N LEU A 132 16.77 15.96 14.37
CA LEU A 132 16.84 16.17 15.82
C LEU A 132 15.55 16.76 16.38
N ALA A 133 14.90 17.67 15.63
CA ALA A 133 13.61 18.24 15.95
C ALA A 133 12.50 17.17 16.00
N GLY A 134 12.42 16.30 14.99
CA GLY A 134 11.46 15.19 14.99
C GLY A 134 11.72 14.17 16.12
N GLN A 135 12.99 13.88 16.44
CA GLN A 135 13.34 13.04 17.59
C GLN A 135 12.94 13.69 18.92
N ALA A 136 13.07 15.02 19.05
CA ALA A 136 12.65 15.75 20.23
C ALA A 136 11.14 15.62 20.45
N LEU A 137 10.31 15.85 19.43
CA LEU A 137 8.87 15.62 19.51
C LEU A 137 8.53 14.18 19.85
N SER A 138 9.23 13.22 19.23
CA SER A 138 9.01 11.79 19.49
C SER A 138 9.23 11.46 20.97
N ASN A 139 10.28 11.99 21.58
CA ASN A 139 10.54 11.81 23.01
C ASN A 139 9.58 12.59 23.92
N ILE A 140 9.06 13.73 23.48
CA ILE A 140 8.03 14.49 24.20
C ILE A 140 6.74 13.67 24.32
N VAL A 141 6.30 13.03 23.23
CA VAL A 141 5.03 12.31 23.18
C VAL A 141 5.13 10.85 23.62
N THR A 142 6.33 10.26 23.63
CA THR A 142 6.52 8.85 24.03
C THR A 142 6.10 8.62 25.49
N GLY A 143 5.11 7.75 25.68
CA GLY A 143 4.53 7.47 27.00
C GLY A 143 3.68 8.61 27.57
N ASN A 144 3.38 9.63 26.76
CA ASN A 144 2.56 10.77 27.15
C ASN A 144 1.30 10.88 26.30
N GLU A 145 0.25 10.15 26.70
CA GLU A 145 -1.01 10.05 25.94
C GLU A 145 -1.65 11.41 25.65
N VAL A 146 -1.66 12.30 26.65
CA VAL A 146 -2.21 13.66 26.52
C VAL A 146 -1.49 14.48 25.45
N LEU A 147 -0.15 14.54 25.51
CA LEU A 147 0.62 15.31 24.52
C LEU A 147 0.62 14.63 23.15
N ARG A 148 0.59 13.31 23.11
CA ARG A 148 0.46 12.52 21.88
C ARG A 148 -0.84 12.85 21.15
N HIS A 149 -1.97 12.82 21.87
CA HIS A 149 -3.29 13.18 21.33
C HIS A 149 -3.30 14.61 20.82
N MET A 150 -2.84 15.53 21.68
CA MET A 150 -2.84 16.96 21.37
C MET A 150 -1.99 17.29 20.14
N LEU A 151 -0.78 16.73 20.01
CA LEU A 151 0.09 16.98 18.86
C LEU A 151 -0.56 16.50 17.56
N LEU A 152 -1.01 15.24 17.53
CA LEU A 152 -1.54 14.65 16.30
C LEU A 152 -2.86 15.32 15.90
N GLU A 153 -3.80 15.51 16.83
CA GLU A 153 -5.08 16.14 16.53
C GLU A 153 -4.91 17.58 16.05
N ASN A 154 -4.00 18.35 16.66
CA ASN A 154 -3.70 19.72 16.21
C ASN A 154 -3.13 19.72 14.78
N GLU A 155 -2.19 18.83 14.48
CA GLU A 155 -1.60 18.75 13.13
C GLU A 155 -2.63 18.31 12.09
N LEU A 156 -3.47 17.33 12.39
CA LEU A 156 -4.50 16.85 11.44
C LEU A 156 -5.63 17.87 11.25
N SER A 157 -6.06 18.56 12.31
CA SER A 157 -7.16 19.53 12.25
C SER A 157 -6.74 20.85 11.58
N ARG A 158 -5.62 21.45 12.00
CA ARG A 158 -5.10 22.72 11.46
C ARG A 158 -4.75 22.62 9.97
N ASN A 159 -4.36 21.43 9.51
CA ASN A 159 -3.94 21.19 8.14
C ASN A 159 -4.95 20.35 7.34
N SER A 160 -6.21 20.29 7.77
CA SER A 160 -7.27 19.53 7.10
C SER A 160 -7.37 19.81 5.59
N ASN A 161 -7.25 21.09 5.20
CA ASN A 161 -7.31 21.52 3.80
C ASN A 161 -5.97 21.47 3.04
N LEU A 162 -4.85 21.34 3.75
CA LEU A 162 -3.51 21.28 3.15
C LEU A 162 -2.65 20.24 3.88
N PRO A 163 -2.88 18.94 3.66
CA PRO A 163 -2.17 17.86 4.34
C PRO A 163 -0.64 17.95 4.23
N SER A 164 -0.16 18.51 3.13
CA SER A 164 1.26 18.71 2.85
C SER A 164 1.97 19.69 3.78
N ASN A 165 1.21 20.44 4.59
CA ASN A 165 1.74 21.36 5.60
C ASN A 165 1.85 20.73 6.99
N THR A 166 1.47 19.46 7.17
CA THR A 166 1.71 18.75 8.44
C THR A 166 3.19 18.50 8.64
N ILE A 167 3.66 18.52 9.89
CA ILE A 167 5.06 18.17 10.20
C ILE A 167 5.40 16.76 9.74
N TYR A 168 4.44 15.84 9.82
CA TYR A 168 4.60 14.46 9.37
C TYR A 168 4.90 14.40 7.88
N TRP A 169 4.20 15.20 7.07
CA TRP A 169 4.45 15.29 5.64
C TRP A 169 5.82 15.86 5.35
N HIS A 170 6.18 16.96 6.01
CA HIS A 170 7.50 17.59 5.85
C HIS A 170 8.65 16.60 6.14
N LEU A 171 8.53 15.78 7.18
CA LEU A 171 9.54 14.77 7.51
C LEU A 171 9.59 13.63 6.48
N LEU A 172 8.44 13.15 5.99
CA LEU A 172 8.38 12.06 5.00
C LEU A 172 8.80 12.48 3.59
N ALA A 173 8.65 13.76 3.24
CA ALA A 173 8.99 14.32 1.94
C ALA A 173 10.47 14.73 1.80
N SER A 174 11.25 14.66 2.88
CA SER A 174 12.69 14.94 2.86
C SER A 174 13.45 13.96 1.96
N THR A 175 14.56 14.41 1.36
CA THR A 175 15.49 13.54 0.62
C THR A 175 16.48 12.81 1.53
N SER A 176 16.60 13.23 2.79
CA SER A 176 17.44 12.59 3.79
C SER A 176 16.73 11.40 4.44
N ASN A 177 17.28 10.19 4.26
CA ASN A 177 16.75 8.97 4.89
C ASN A 177 16.65 9.08 6.42
N LYS A 178 17.60 9.77 7.06
CA LYS A 178 17.58 10.00 8.52
C LYS A 178 16.34 10.79 8.97
N VAL A 179 15.92 11.77 8.18
CA VAL A 179 14.73 12.60 8.47
C VAL A 179 13.46 11.78 8.22
N ILE A 180 13.43 10.99 7.14
CA ILE A 180 12.31 10.08 6.82
C ILE A 180 12.09 9.08 7.97
N ILE A 181 13.15 8.37 8.39
CA ILE A 181 13.11 7.43 9.52
C ILE A 181 12.60 8.13 10.79
N THR A 182 13.04 9.36 11.04
CA THR A 182 12.55 10.16 12.18
C THR A 182 11.05 10.43 12.07
N GLY A 183 10.56 10.78 10.88
CA GLY A 183 9.13 10.95 10.58
C GLY A 183 8.33 9.67 10.84
N LEU A 184 8.80 8.53 10.35
CA LEU A 184 8.15 7.24 10.56
C LEU A 184 8.11 6.84 12.04
N VAL A 185 9.20 7.04 12.78
CA VAL A 185 9.23 6.81 14.23
C VAL A 185 8.23 7.71 14.97
N LEU A 186 8.13 8.99 14.60
CA LEU A 186 7.18 9.92 15.20
C LEU A 186 5.73 9.51 14.91
N ILE A 187 5.41 9.10 13.68
CA ILE A 187 4.09 8.57 13.30
C ILE A 187 3.79 7.32 14.12
N LEU A 188 4.69 6.34 14.13
CA LEU A 188 4.51 5.08 14.87
C LEU A 188 4.26 5.35 16.36
N ASN A 189 5.05 6.21 17.00
CA ASN A 189 4.87 6.57 18.41
C ASN A 189 3.57 7.35 18.66
N SER A 190 3.07 8.08 17.65
CA SER A 190 1.79 8.79 17.73
C SER A 190 0.59 7.84 17.68
N LEU A 191 0.69 6.72 16.95
CA LEU A 191 -0.43 5.80 16.74
C LEU A 191 -0.41 4.59 17.69
N LYS A 192 0.77 4.10 18.06
CA LYS A 192 0.95 2.82 18.75
C LYS A 192 0.23 2.77 20.10
N GLY A 193 -0.58 1.73 20.28
CA GLY A 193 -1.32 1.48 21.51
C GLY A 193 -2.53 2.41 21.69
N ASP A 194 -3.00 3.07 20.62
CA ASP A 194 -4.11 4.01 20.68
C ASP A 194 -5.10 3.84 19.52
N PRO A 195 -6.15 3.02 19.70
CA PRO A 195 -7.13 2.79 18.65
C PRO A 195 -7.94 4.04 18.29
N VAL A 196 -8.19 4.93 19.24
CA VAL A 196 -8.98 6.16 19.02
C VAL A 196 -8.21 7.10 18.11
N ILE A 197 -6.94 7.35 18.42
CA ILE A 197 -6.08 8.17 17.60
C ILE A 197 -5.83 7.56 16.23
N THR A 198 -5.58 6.25 16.17
CA THR A 198 -5.35 5.55 14.90
C THR A 198 -6.55 5.71 13.98
N LYS A 199 -7.77 5.63 14.55
CA LYS A 199 -9.00 5.91 13.82
C LYS A 199 -9.12 7.37 13.37
N ILE A 200 -8.77 8.34 14.22
CA ILE A 200 -8.78 9.77 13.84
C ILE A 200 -7.79 10.03 12.69
N PHE A 201 -6.60 9.46 12.75
CA PHE A 201 -5.61 9.52 11.68
C PHE A 201 -6.22 9.01 10.36
N CYS A 202 -6.74 7.77 10.34
CA CYS A 202 -7.29 7.17 9.13
C CYS A 202 -8.57 7.86 8.61
N LEU A 203 -9.38 8.50 9.47
CA LEU A 203 -10.59 9.23 9.07
C LEU A 203 -10.32 10.65 8.57
N SER A 204 -9.23 11.27 9.00
CA SER A 204 -8.90 12.64 8.61
C SER A 204 -8.39 12.71 7.16
N GLN A 205 -8.69 13.80 6.45
CA GLN A 205 -8.13 14.04 5.11
C GLN A 205 -6.60 14.11 5.15
N ALA A 206 -6.03 14.77 6.16
CA ALA A 206 -4.59 14.88 6.32
C ALA A 206 -3.93 13.53 6.61
N GLY A 207 -4.52 12.71 7.49
CA GLY A 207 -3.98 11.40 7.82
C GLY A 207 -4.10 10.41 6.66
N ARG A 208 -5.18 10.44 5.85
CA ARG A 208 -5.22 9.65 4.60
C ARG A 208 -4.16 10.06 3.59
N ALA A 209 -3.86 11.35 3.47
CA ALA A 209 -2.80 11.82 2.59
C ALA A 209 -1.41 11.35 3.09
N LEU A 210 -1.18 11.38 4.41
CA LEU A 210 0.03 10.82 5.03
C LEU A 210 0.12 9.30 4.82
N ALA A 211 -1.00 8.58 4.98
CA ALA A 211 -1.07 7.16 4.66
C ALA A 211 -0.70 6.92 3.19
N ALA A 212 -1.23 7.69 2.25
CA ALA A 212 -0.86 7.56 0.84
C ALA A 212 0.67 7.72 0.61
N VAL A 213 1.33 8.68 1.28
CA VAL A 213 2.79 8.83 1.21
C VAL A 213 3.52 7.62 1.82
N ILE A 214 3.06 7.11 2.97
CA ILE A 214 3.60 5.87 3.56
C ILE A 214 3.46 4.69 2.59
N GLY A 215 2.32 4.60 1.91
CA GLY A 215 2.03 3.60 0.87
C GLY A 215 3.04 3.65 -0.27
N GLU A 216 3.35 4.84 -0.82
CA GLU A 216 4.37 5.00 -1.86
C GLU A 216 5.75 4.48 -1.42
N ARG A 217 6.14 4.76 -0.16
CA ARG A 217 7.44 4.35 0.37
C ARG A 217 7.65 2.85 0.44
N PHE A 218 6.59 2.04 0.58
CA PHE A 218 6.70 0.59 0.49
C PHE A 218 7.26 0.11 -0.87
N GLY A 219 7.03 0.87 -1.94
CA GLY A 219 7.52 0.56 -3.29
C GLY A 219 8.90 1.12 -3.62
N GLU A 220 9.47 2.01 -2.81
CA GLU A 220 10.74 2.70 -3.11
C GLU A 220 11.98 1.94 -2.64
N SER A 221 11.86 1.12 -1.60
CA SER A 221 13.00 0.37 -1.04
C SER A 221 13.01 -1.06 -1.58
N GLU A 222 14.13 -1.48 -2.18
CA GLU A 222 14.32 -2.88 -2.60
C GLU A 222 14.82 -3.76 -1.44
N ASP A 223 15.49 -3.18 -0.43
CA ASP A 223 16.07 -3.91 0.70
C ASP A 223 15.04 -4.18 1.80
N ASP A 224 14.57 -5.42 1.89
CA ASP A 224 13.60 -5.91 2.89
C ASP A 224 14.06 -5.73 4.35
N GLU A 225 15.38 -5.64 4.60
CA GLU A 225 15.95 -5.50 5.95
C GLU A 225 16.22 -4.05 6.35
N ALA A 226 15.93 -3.09 5.47
CA ALA A 226 16.10 -1.67 5.76
C ALA A 226 15.28 -1.24 6.99
N GLU A 227 15.88 -0.40 7.84
CA GLU A 227 15.24 0.18 9.03
C GLU A 227 13.92 0.88 8.67
N GLU A 228 13.87 1.53 7.50
CA GLU A 228 12.68 2.15 6.95
C GLU A 228 11.54 1.14 6.74
N LYS A 229 11.77 0.03 6.04
CA LYS A 229 10.75 -0.99 5.81
C LYS A 229 10.24 -1.60 7.11
N THR A 230 11.12 -1.83 8.08
CA THR A 230 10.72 -2.31 9.41
C THR A 230 9.72 -1.36 10.07
N LEU A 231 9.96 -0.05 9.98
CA LEU A 231 9.05 0.97 10.53
C LEU A 231 7.74 1.07 9.72
N LEU A 232 7.80 0.98 8.39
CA LEU A 232 6.62 0.96 7.53
C LEU A 232 5.70 -0.22 7.89
N TYR A 233 6.24 -1.44 8.01
CA TYR A 233 5.48 -2.61 8.45
C TYR A 233 4.95 -2.46 9.89
N ALA A 234 5.71 -1.83 10.80
CA ALA A 234 5.22 -1.58 12.15
C ALA A 234 4.00 -0.63 12.17
N ILE A 235 3.99 0.41 11.32
CA ILE A 235 2.84 1.30 11.17
C ILE A 235 1.65 0.55 10.56
N LEU A 236 1.90 -0.25 9.51
CA LEU A 236 0.88 -1.10 8.90
C LEU A 236 0.23 -2.03 9.94
N CYS A 237 1.03 -2.69 10.77
CA CYS A 237 0.53 -3.53 11.86
C CYS A 237 -0.39 -2.75 12.81
N VAL A 238 -0.01 -1.53 13.23
CA VAL A 238 -0.87 -0.70 14.11
C VAL A 238 -2.21 -0.38 13.45
N ILE A 239 -2.22 -0.01 12.16
CA ILE A 239 -3.45 0.29 11.42
C ILE A 239 -4.34 -0.95 11.32
N ILE A 240 -3.75 -2.12 11.08
CA ILE A 240 -4.48 -3.39 10.98
C ILE A 240 -5.03 -3.83 12.34
N GLU A 241 -4.22 -3.78 13.40
CA GLU A 241 -4.61 -4.15 14.76
C GLU A 241 -5.74 -3.26 15.30
N CYS A 242 -5.81 -2.01 14.83
CA CYS A 242 -6.90 -1.08 15.16
C CYS A 242 -8.12 -1.19 14.22
N GLU A 243 -8.15 -2.16 13.30
CA GLU A 243 -9.22 -2.37 12.31
C GLU A 243 -9.48 -1.12 11.43
N CYS A 244 -8.45 -0.31 11.16
CA CYS A 244 -8.58 0.98 10.47
C CYS A 244 -8.12 0.97 9.01
N PHE A 245 -7.67 -0.18 8.48
CA PHE A 245 -7.10 -0.25 7.13
C PHE A 245 -8.12 0.08 6.02
N GLU A 246 -9.39 -0.29 6.18
CA GLU A 246 -10.44 0.10 5.22
C GLU A 246 -10.64 1.62 5.14
N LEU A 247 -10.33 2.36 6.21
CA LEU A 247 -10.53 3.81 6.29
C LEU A 247 -9.47 4.59 5.50
N ILE A 248 -8.30 3.98 5.24
CA ILE A 248 -7.26 4.58 4.39
C ILE A 248 -7.43 4.23 2.92
N LEU A 249 -8.21 3.20 2.59
CA LEU A 249 -8.58 2.89 1.21
C LEU A 249 -9.71 3.82 0.77
N THR A 250 -9.47 4.62 -0.26
CA THR A 250 -10.52 5.36 -0.96
C THR A 250 -11.18 4.45 -2.01
N ASP A 251 -12.43 4.75 -2.40
CA ASP A 251 -13.09 4.03 -3.51
C ASP A 251 -12.29 4.12 -4.82
N GLU A 252 -11.51 5.19 -4.98
CA GLU A 252 -10.59 5.38 -6.10
C GLU A 252 -9.25 4.68 -5.82
N LEU A 253 -8.89 3.74 -6.71
CA LEU A 253 -7.56 3.14 -6.69
C LEU A 253 -6.56 4.15 -7.22
N ILE A 254 -5.62 4.55 -6.39
CA ILE A 254 -4.50 5.41 -6.79
C ILE A 254 -3.17 4.67 -6.59
N PRO A 255 -2.12 5.01 -7.36
CA PRO A 255 -0.81 4.34 -7.24
C PRO A 255 -0.28 4.35 -5.80
N ARG A 256 -0.53 5.45 -5.09
CA ARG A 256 -0.09 5.67 -3.71
C ARG A 256 -0.69 4.65 -2.72
N THR A 257 -1.92 4.22 -2.95
CA THR A 257 -2.61 3.24 -2.09
C THR A 257 -2.19 1.80 -2.39
N CYS A 258 -1.66 1.52 -3.58
CA CYS A 258 -1.25 0.16 -3.97
C CYS A 258 -0.07 -0.36 -3.15
N GLY A 259 0.87 0.49 -2.74
CA GLY A 259 2.00 0.03 -1.93
C GLY A 259 1.58 -0.51 -0.56
N PHE A 260 0.52 0.03 0.05
CA PHE A 260 -0.09 -0.56 1.24
C PHE A 260 -0.75 -1.92 0.96
N LEU A 261 -1.39 -2.08 -0.20
CA LEU A 261 -2.00 -3.35 -0.60
C LEU A 261 -0.94 -4.43 -0.83
N ASP A 262 0.14 -4.08 -1.51
CA ASP A 262 1.28 -4.97 -1.76
C ASP A 262 1.94 -5.37 -0.44
N ALA A 263 2.17 -4.42 0.46
CA ALA A 263 2.68 -4.68 1.80
C ALA A 263 1.74 -5.57 2.64
N LEU A 264 0.43 -5.34 2.57
CA LEU A 264 -0.57 -6.19 3.23
C LEU A 264 -0.53 -7.62 2.67
N ALA A 265 -0.40 -7.78 1.35
CA ALA A 265 -0.29 -9.09 0.71
C ALA A 265 0.97 -9.84 1.16
N VAL A 266 2.13 -9.16 1.20
CA VAL A 266 3.37 -9.74 1.72
C VAL A 266 3.22 -10.12 3.20
N TYR A 267 2.62 -9.23 4.00
CA TYR A 267 2.36 -9.49 5.42
C TYR A 267 1.50 -10.74 5.63
N CYS A 268 0.39 -10.88 4.89
CA CYS A 268 -0.48 -12.06 4.96
C CYS A 268 0.22 -13.35 4.54
N ASN A 269 1.07 -13.30 3.50
CA ASN A 269 1.80 -14.47 3.03
C ASN A 269 2.88 -14.94 4.03
N ASN A 270 3.64 -14.00 4.58
CA ASN A 270 4.77 -14.31 5.47
C ASN A 270 4.34 -14.70 6.89
N ASN A 271 3.13 -14.29 7.32
CA ASN A 271 2.63 -14.55 8.66
C ASN A 271 1.48 -15.58 8.66
N SER A 272 1.64 -16.67 7.92
CA SER A 272 0.64 -17.73 7.70
C SER A 272 0.23 -18.52 8.96
N GLU A 273 0.63 -18.08 10.17
CA GLU A 273 0.12 -18.67 11.40
C GLU A 273 -1.36 -18.29 11.63
N PRO A 274 -2.23 -19.24 12.08
CA PRO A 274 -3.63 -18.99 12.42
C PRO A 274 -3.85 -17.81 13.40
N VAL A 275 -2.82 -17.44 14.16
CA VAL A 275 -2.83 -16.37 15.15
C VAL A 275 -2.88 -14.98 14.49
N VAL A 276 -2.29 -14.79 13.30
CA VAL A 276 -2.30 -13.49 12.61
C VAL A 276 -3.66 -13.21 12.00
N TYR A 277 -4.36 -14.21 11.46
CA TYR A 277 -5.75 -14.08 10.99
C TYR A 277 -6.78 -13.83 12.10
N ASN A 278 -6.41 -14.10 13.37
CA ASN A 278 -7.17 -13.70 14.55
C ASN A 278 -6.83 -12.28 15.02
N ARG A 279 -5.61 -11.78 14.75
CA ARG A 279 -5.17 -10.41 15.08
C ARG A 279 -5.59 -9.38 14.05
N VAL A 280 -5.47 -9.70 12.77
CA VAL A 280 -6.14 -9.01 11.67
C VAL A 280 -7.58 -9.50 11.72
N ALA A 281 -8.49 -8.76 12.33
CA ALA A 281 -9.88 -9.18 12.44
C ALA A 281 -10.38 -9.65 11.07
N THR A 282 -10.71 -10.94 10.94
CA THR A 282 -11.02 -11.58 9.65
C THR A 282 -12.09 -10.82 8.85
N ASN A 283 -12.97 -10.10 9.55
CA ASN A 283 -13.94 -9.20 8.94
C ASN A 283 -13.30 -8.02 8.20
N GLY A 284 -12.33 -7.33 8.82
CA GLY A 284 -11.65 -6.20 8.20
C GLY A 284 -10.92 -6.62 6.93
N LEU A 285 -10.23 -7.77 6.96
CA LEU A 285 -9.56 -8.30 5.76
C LEU A 285 -10.53 -8.61 4.63
N LEU A 286 -11.69 -9.21 4.94
CA LEU A 286 -12.72 -9.46 3.93
C LEU A 286 -13.30 -8.16 3.37
N GLN A 287 -13.57 -7.14 4.21
CA GLN A 287 -14.04 -5.83 3.73
C GLN A 287 -13.04 -5.14 2.81
N ILE A 288 -11.75 -5.24 3.13
CA ILE A 288 -10.65 -4.75 2.30
C ILE A 288 -10.67 -5.44 0.94
N ILE A 289 -10.74 -6.77 0.91
CA ILE A 289 -10.85 -7.55 -0.32
C ILE A 289 -12.08 -7.13 -1.13
N TYR A 290 -13.24 -7.00 -0.49
CA TYR A 290 -14.49 -6.60 -1.17
C TYR A 290 -14.38 -5.22 -1.81
N SER A 291 -13.76 -4.28 -1.11
CA SER A 291 -13.56 -2.91 -1.59
C SER A 291 -12.60 -2.90 -2.78
N ILE A 292 -11.47 -3.61 -2.69
CA ILE A 292 -10.49 -3.69 -3.79
C ILE A 292 -11.10 -4.33 -5.03
N LEU A 293 -11.78 -5.47 -4.90
CA LEU A 293 -12.40 -6.16 -6.04
C LEU A 293 -13.47 -5.28 -6.70
N LYS A 294 -14.27 -4.55 -5.90
CA LYS A 294 -15.25 -3.58 -6.40
C LYS A 294 -14.56 -2.46 -7.19
N SER A 295 -13.52 -1.84 -6.64
CA SER A 295 -12.82 -0.75 -7.32
C SER A 295 -12.09 -1.22 -8.57
N CYS A 296 -11.49 -2.41 -8.56
CA CYS A 296 -10.89 -3.02 -9.75
C CYS A 296 -11.94 -3.29 -10.83
N PHE A 297 -13.13 -3.79 -10.46
CA PHE A 297 -14.22 -4.01 -11.41
C PHE A 297 -14.69 -2.69 -12.06
N ILE A 298 -14.86 -1.63 -11.27
CA ILE A 298 -15.24 -0.31 -11.77
C ILE A 298 -14.17 0.22 -12.73
N ALA A 299 -12.90 0.21 -12.33
CA ALA A 299 -11.79 0.69 -13.14
C ALA A 299 -11.64 -0.08 -14.46
N LEU A 300 -11.73 -1.42 -14.43
CA LEU A 300 -11.72 -2.25 -15.63
C LEU A 300 -12.91 -1.99 -16.53
N SER A 301 -14.10 -1.79 -15.96
CA SER A 301 -15.29 -1.46 -16.75
C SER A 301 -15.11 -0.14 -17.51
N HIS A 302 -14.50 0.87 -16.89
CA HIS A 302 -14.17 2.12 -17.57
C HIS A 302 -13.10 1.94 -18.65
N ILE A 303 -12.04 1.18 -18.37
CA ILE A 303 -11.00 0.85 -19.36
C ILE A 303 -11.64 0.19 -20.60
N PHE A 304 -12.54 -0.77 -20.39
CA PHE A 304 -13.16 -1.54 -21.47
C PHE A 304 -14.34 -0.83 -22.16
N GLN A 305 -15.01 0.14 -21.52
CA GLN A 305 -16.04 0.95 -22.17
C GLN A 305 -15.45 1.97 -23.14
N ASN A 306 -14.26 2.50 -22.85
CA ASN A 306 -13.56 3.45 -23.72
C ASN A 306 -12.90 2.80 -24.94
N SER A 307 -12.79 1.46 -24.97
CA SER A 307 -12.13 0.71 -26.04
C SER A 307 -13.11 0.18 -27.11
N SER A 308 -14.11 0.98 -27.49
CA SER A 308 -15.25 0.59 -28.34
C SER A 308 -14.94 0.25 -29.82
N GLU A 309 -13.76 -0.29 -30.12
CA GLU A 309 -13.55 -1.06 -31.34
C GLU A 309 -13.72 -2.56 -31.03
N VAL A 310 -14.90 -3.03 -31.43
CA VAL A 310 -15.29 -4.43 -31.46
C VAL A 310 -14.28 -5.20 -32.32
N GLU A 311 -13.77 -6.31 -31.79
CA GLU A 311 -12.93 -7.34 -32.44
C GLU A 311 -11.44 -7.07 -32.68
N SER A 312 -10.90 -5.87 -32.44
CA SER A 312 -9.45 -5.65 -32.44
C SER A 312 -8.87 -5.76 -31.02
N ILE A 313 -7.69 -6.37 -30.91
CA ILE A 313 -6.86 -6.32 -29.69
C ILE A 313 -6.84 -4.86 -29.21
N ILE A 314 -7.18 -4.60 -27.94
CA ILE A 314 -7.23 -3.26 -27.34
C ILE A 314 -6.06 -2.42 -27.85
N SER A 315 -6.34 -1.41 -28.69
CA SER A 315 -5.28 -0.56 -29.23
C SER A 315 -4.72 0.28 -28.09
N CYS A 316 -3.40 0.15 -27.91
CA CYS A 316 -2.72 0.63 -26.73
C CYS A 316 -2.75 2.16 -26.55
N ASP A 317 -3.07 2.88 -27.62
CA ASP A 317 -3.02 4.35 -27.69
C ASP A 317 -4.22 5.03 -27.01
N SER A 318 -5.27 4.28 -26.63
CA SER A 318 -6.50 4.81 -26.01
C SER A 318 -6.65 4.52 -24.51
N VAL A 319 -5.77 3.70 -23.94
CA VAL A 319 -5.89 3.20 -22.57
C VAL A 319 -5.02 4.00 -21.61
N ASP A 320 -5.61 4.48 -20.52
CA ASP A 320 -4.82 5.05 -19.42
C ASP A 320 -3.97 3.97 -18.75
N MET A 321 -2.69 3.95 -19.14
CA MET A 321 -1.70 3.01 -18.61
C MET A 321 -1.53 3.11 -17.10
N GLN A 322 -1.74 4.29 -16.53
CA GLN A 322 -1.64 4.46 -15.08
C GLN A 322 -2.76 3.69 -14.39
N THR A 323 -4.00 3.82 -14.86
CA THR A 323 -5.14 3.03 -14.35
C THR A 323 -4.90 1.53 -14.53
N VAL A 324 -4.37 1.07 -15.68
CA VAL A 324 -4.06 -0.36 -15.90
C VAL A 324 -3.03 -0.89 -14.90
N MET A 325 -1.95 -0.14 -14.65
CA MET A 325 -0.94 -0.54 -13.67
C MET A 325 -1.52 -0.58 -12.26
N VAL A 326 -2.29 0.43 -11.87
CA VAL A 326 -2.93 0.50 -10.56
C VAL A 326 -3.87 -0.68 -10.33
N VAL A 327 -4.73 -0.99 -11.31
CA VAL A 327 -5.61 -2.16 -11.28
C VAL A 327 -4.80 -3.45 -11.19
N HIS A 328 -3.71 -3.56 -11.95
CA HIS A 328 -2.84 -4.73 -11.89
C HIS A 328 -2.26 -4.95 -10.49
N HIS A 329 -1.68 -3.91 -9.87
CA HIS A 329 -1.17 -4.01 -8.51
C HIS A 329 -2.29 -4.40 -7.53
N ALA A 330 -3.35 -3.61 -7.47
CA ALA A 330 -4.44 -3.82 -6.52
C ALA A 330 -5.10 -5.21 -6.66
N LEU A 331 -5.35 -5.65 -7.90
CA LEU A 331 -5.91 -6.97 -8.16
C LEU A 331 -4.91 -8.08 -7.81
N GLY A 332 -3.62 -7.89 -8.13
CA GLY A 332 -2.56 -8.81 -7.74
C GLY A 332 -2.46 -8.99 -6.22
N SER A 333 -2.45 -7.90 -5.45
CA SER A 333 -2.41 -7.98 -3.98
C SER A 333 -3.70 -8.61 -3.44
N ALA A 334 -4.87 -8.24 -3.94
CA ALA A 334 -6.14 -8.86 -3.51
C ALA A 334 -6.16 -10.37 -3.78
N ILE A 335 -5.75 -10.79 -4.98
CA ILE A 335 -5.65 -12.21 -5.35
C ILE A 335 -4.65 -12.95 -4.45
N SER A 336 -3.52 -12.31 -4.13
CA SER A 336 -2.49 -12.86 -3.24
C SER A 336 -3.04 -13.06 -1.82
N ILE A 337 -3.71 -12.06 -1.27
CA ILE A 337 -4.36 -12.13 0.05
C ILE A 337 -5.45 -13.21 0.04
N ILE A 338 -6.34 -13.23 -0.96
CA ILE A 338 -7.38 -14.26 -1.08
C ILE A 338 -6.74 -15.64 -1.19
N GLY A 339 -5.67 -15.79 -1.97
CA GLY A 339 -4.90 -17.03 -2.08
C GLY A 339 -4.44 -17.52 -0.72
N SER A 340 -3.76 -16.66 0.04
CA SER A 340 -3.26 -16.94 1.40
C SER A 340 -4.37 -17.39 2.36
N ILE A 341 -5.49 -16.65 2.42
CA ILE A 341 -6.57 -16.98 3.35
C ILE A 341 -7.37 -18.22 2.91
N THR A 342 -7.41 -18.50 1.61
CA THR A 342 -8.16 -19.66 1.08
C THR A 342 -7.36 -20.95 1.09
N THR A 343 -6.04 -20.91 1.30
CA THR A 343 -5.23 -22.13 1.49
C THR A 343 -5.47 -22.82 2.85
N ASP A 344 -5.67 -22.05 3.92
CA ASP A 344 -5.80 -22.57 5.29
C ASP A 344 -7.26 -22.51 5.83
N MET A 345 -8.25 -22.70 4.93
CA MET A 345 -9.70 -22.54 5.16
C MET A 345 -10.21 -23.03 6.53
N THR A 346 -10.22 -22.16 7.54
CA THR A 346 -10.89 -22.45 8.82
C THR A 346 -12.41 -22.45 8.61
N PRO A 347 -13.19 -23.29 9.31
CA PRO A 347 -14.65 -23.34 9.16
C PRO A 347 -15.34 -21.97 9.36
N THR A 348 -14.81 -21.15 10.27
CA THR A 348 -15.30 -19.80 10.55
C THR A 348 -15.09 -18.87 9.35
N LEU A 349 -13.90 -18.92 8.72
CA LEU A 349 -13.59 -18.14 7.52
C LEU A 349 -14.45 -18.58 6.34
N VAL A 350 -14.59 -19.88 6.12
CA VAL A 350 -15.48 -20.46 5.09
C VAL A 350 -16.90 -19.93 5.26
N SER A 351 -17.46 -20.00 6.47
CA SER A 351 -18.81 -19.50 6.73
C SER A 351 -18.96 -18.01 6.45
N ARG A 352 -17.95 -17.19 6.78
CA ARG A 352 -17.97 -15.74 6.52
C ARG A 352 -17.84 -15.41 5.04
N ILE A 353 -16.95 -16.08 4.33
CA ILE A 353 -16.79 -15.92 2.88
C ILE A 353 -18.07 -16.34 2.15
N SER A 354 -18.64 -17.50 2.52
CA SER A 354 -19.87 -18.02 1.90
C SER A 354 -21.10 -17.14 2.15
N LYS A 355 -21.16 -16.44 3.29
CA LYS A 355 -22.24 -15.47 3.57
C LYS A 355 -22.02 -14.11 2.89
N GLY A 356 -20.79 -13.82 2.48
CA GLY A 356 -20.46 -12.60 1.75
C GLY A 356 -20.69 -12.74 0.25
N ASN A 357 -20.25 -11.74 -0.50
CA ASN A 357 -20.36 -11.68 -1.95
C ASN A 357 -19.05 -12.01 -2.67
N LEU A 358 -18.07 -12.64 -2.00
CA LEU A 358 -16.74 -12.87 -2.57
C LEU A 358 -16.80 -13.75 -3.82
N VAL A 359 -17.60 -14.81 -3.75
CA VAL A 359 -17.83 -15.74 -4.87
C VAL A 359 -18.42 -14.97 -6.05
N GLN A 360 -19.49 -14.21 -5.81
CA GLN A 360 -20.14 -13.41 -6.86
C GLN A 360 -19.20 -12.36 -7.48
N GLN A 361 -18.42 -11.62 -6.66
CA GLN A 361 -17.47 -10.62 -7.15
C GLN A 361 -16.33 -11.25 -7.96
N THR A 362 -15.76 -12.36 -7.48
CA THR A 362 -14.70 -13.08 -8.18
C THR A 362 -15.19 -13.60 -9.53
N THR A 363 -16.40 -14.17 -9.57
CA THR A 363 -17.06 -14.64 -10.81
C THR A 363 -17.38 -13.50 -11.76
N SER A 364 -17.90 -12.38 -11.26
CA SER A 364 -18.21 -11.20 -12.08
C SER A 364 -16.95 -10.60 -12.70
N LEU A 365 -15.86 -10.54 -11.93
CA LEU A 365 -14.57 -10.06 -12.40
C LEU A 365 -13.96 -11.00 -13.45
N LEU A 366 -14.02 -12.33 -13.22
CA LEU A 366 -13.60 -13.30 -14.22
C LEU A 366 -14.42 -13.12 -15.51
N GLY A 367 -15.75 -12.97 -15.41
CA GLY A 367 -16.63 -12.76 -16.56
C GLY A 367 -16.30 -11.50 -17.34
N LEU A 368 -16.00 -10.39 -16.64
CA LEU A 368 -15.55 -9.14 -17.25
C LEU A 368 -14.25 -9.33 -18.03
N LEU A 369 -13.24 -9.98 -17.42
CA LEU A 369 -11.96 -10.26 -18.07
C LEU A 369 -12.12 -11.21 -19.25
N SER A 370 -12.93 -12.27 -19.13
CA SER A 370 -13.16 -13.23 -20.22
C SER A 370 -13.87 -12.60 -21.41
N LYS A 371 -14.81 -11.69 -21.16
CA LYS A 371 -15.52 -10.95 -22.21
C LYS A 371 -14.60 -10.03 -23.01
N HIS A 372 -13.70 -9.32 -22.34
CA HIS A 372 -12.90 -8.26 -22.96
C HIS A 372 -11.47 -8.67 -23.32
N LEU A 373 -10.99 -9.79 -22.78
CA LEU A 373 -9.67 -10.37 -23.10
C LEU A 373 -9.88 -11.79 -23.64
N PRO A 374 -10.40 -11.98 -24.86
CA PRO A 374 -10.69 -13.32 -25.38
C PRO A 374 -9.44 -14.20 -25.49
N ARG A 375 -9.63 -15.52 -25.44
CA ARG A 375 -8.57 -16.52 -25.56
C ARG A 375 -7.90 -16.48 -26.94
N ILE A 376 -6.64 -16.88 -27.00
CA ILE A 376 -5.93 -17.09 -28.28
C ILE A 376 -5.74 -18.59 -28.51
N GLU A 377 -6.47 -19.15 -29.48
CA GLU A 377 -6.43 -20.57 -29.86
C GLU A 377 -5.40 -20.89 -30.97
N LYS A 378 -4.82 -19.86 -31.60
CA LYS A 378 -3.87 -20.00 -32.73
C LYS A 378 -2.49 -19.50 -32.33
N ALA A 379 -1.46 -20.19 -32.82
CA ALA A 379 -0.12 -19.62 -33.01
C ALA A 379 -0.18 -18.52 -34.08
N SER A 380 -0.77 -17.36 -33.75
CA SER A 380 -0.69 -16.20 -34.62
C SER A 380 0.76 -15.75 -34.68
N VAL A 381 1.24 -15.56 -35.91
CA VAL A 381 2.53 -14.97 -36.29
C VAL A 381 3.02 -14.02 -35.20
N ARG A 382 4.14 -14.37 -34.54
CA ARG A 382 4.85 -13.44 -33.67
C ARG A 382 5.19 -12.20 -34.52
N ILE A 383 4.44 -11.12 -34.35
CA ILE A 383 4.79 -9.84 -34.93
C ILE A 383 6.10 -9.46 -34.26
N SER A 384 7.20 -9.63 -35.01
CA SER A 384 8.56 -9.40 -34.54
C SER A 384 8.87 -7.90 -34.59
N ASP A 385 8.02 -7.08 -33.97
CA ASP A 385 8.26 -5.64 -33.82
C ASP A 385 8.59 -5.32 -32.35
N PRO A 386 9.86 -4.99 -32.04
CA PRO A 386 10.29 -4.65 -30.68
C PRO A 386 9.57 -3.44 -30.07
N SER A 387 9.02 -2.54 -30.89
CA SER A 387 8.38 -1.30 -30.43
C SER A 387 6.96 -1.51 -29.89
N ILE A 388 6.23 -2.51 -30.38
CA ILE A 388 4.87 -2.88 -29.93
C ILE A 388 4.91 -3.65 -28.60
N ASN A 389 6.03 -4.32 -28.29
CA ASN A 389 6.14 -5.18 -27.12
C ASN A 389 6.03 -4.44 -25.77
N SER A 390 6.51 -3.20 -25.64
CA SER A 390 6.50 -2.52 -24.32
C SER A 390 5.10 -2.11 -23.85
N SER A 391 4.21 -1.74 -24.78
CA SER A 391 2.85 -1.28 -24.50
C SER A 391 1.85 -2.45 -24.44
N MET A 392 2.01 -3.44 -25.33
CA MET A 392 1.26 -4.71 -25.30
C MET A 392 1.51 -5.49 -24.00
N ASN A 393 2.71 -5.38 -23.41
CA ASN A 393 3.09 -6.07 -22.17
C ASN A 393 2.25 -5.69 -20.95
N SER A 394 1.59 -4.52 -20.90
CA SER A 394 0.85 -4.06 -19.71
C SER A 394 -0.58 -4.58 -19.64
N VAL A 395 -1.32 -4.56 -20.76
CA VAL A 395 -2.63 -5.23 -20.87
C VAL A 395 -2.46 -6.75 -20.82
N THR A 396 -1.37 -7.29 -21.40
CA THR A 396 -0.99 -8.72 -21.31
C THR A 396 -0.82 -9.19 -19.85
N ARG A 397 -0.53 -8.30 -18.90
CA ARG A 397 -0.53 -8.68 -17.48
C ARG A 397 -1.94 -8.91 -16.92
N LEU A 398 -2.95 -8.17 -17.37
CA LEU A 398 -4.35 -8.39 -16.95
C LEU A 398 -4.87 -9.76 -17.34
N PHE A 399 -4.40 -10.29 -18.48
CA PHE A 399 -4.70 -11.63 -18.92
C PHE A 399 -4.37 -12.63 -17.79
N MET A 400 -3.21 -12.52 -17.13
CA MET A 400 -2.75 -13.51 -16.12
C MET A 400 -3.70 -13.69 -14.94
N PHE A 401 -4.53 -12.68 -14.63
CA PHE A 401 -5.46 -12.76 -13.52
C PHE A 401 -6.59 -13.76 -13.71
N LYS A 402 -6.99 -14.11 -14.96
CA LYS A 402 -8.04 -15.13 -15.16
C LYS A 402 -7.67 -16.45 -14.50
N ARG A 403 -6.42 -16.90 -14.70
CA ARG A 403 -5.89 -18.12 -14.08
C ARG A 403 -6.00 -18.06 -12.56
N ASP A 404 -5.60 -16.95 -11.97
CA ASP A 404 -5.56 -16.80 -10.52
C ASP A 404 -6.96 -16.68 -9.91
N LEU A 405 -7.90 -16.02 -10.60
CA LEU A 405 -9.32 -15.99 -10.22
C LEU A 405 -9.95 -17.39 -10.30
N ILE A 406 -9.65 -18.18 -11.33
CA ILE A 406 -10.08 -19.58 -11.42
C ILE A 406 -9.52 -20.42 -10.27
N ARG A 407 -8.24 -20.23 -9.93
CA ARG A 407 -7.62 -20.89 -8.77
C ARG A 407 -8.32 -20.52 -7.46
N ILE A 408 -8.62 -19.24 -7.26
CA ILE A 408 -9.38 -18.75 -6.09
C ILE A 408 -10.77 -19.39 -6.04
N ILE A 409 -11.51 -19.39 -7.14
CA ILE A 409 -12.83 -20.04 -7.25
C ILE A 409 -12.73 -21.51 -6.85
N GLY A 410 -11.72 -22.23 -7.34
CA GLY A 410 -11.46 -23.61 -6.99
C GLY A 410 -11.22 -23.82 -5.49
N ASN A 411 -10.43 -22.95 -4.86
CA ASN A 411 -10.20 -22.99 -3.42
C ASN A 411 -11.49 -22.72 -2.63
N LEU A 412 -12.24 -21.68 -3.02
CA LEU A 412 -13.50 -21.28 -2.38
C LEU A 412 -14.57 -22.39 -2.43
N ALA A 413 -14.60 -23.16 -3.51
CA ALA A 413 -15.54 -24.25 -3.72
C ALA A 413 -15.15 -25.56 -3.01
N TYR A 414 -13.90 -25.72 -2.57
CA TYR A 414 -13.43 -26.98 -2.00
C TYR A 414 -14.18 -27.32 -0.72
N LYS A 415 -14.98 -28.40 -0.75
CA LYS A 415 -15.83 -28.85 0.37
C LYS A 415 -16.76 -27.76 0.93
N ASN A 416 -17.23 -26.85 0.07
CA ASN A 416 -18.07 -25.72 0.45
C ASN A 416 -19.32 -25.65 -0.43
N SER A 417 -20.41 -26.29 -0.02
CA SER A 417 -21.63 -26.37 -0.81
C SER A 417 -22.25 -25.01 -1.11
N VAL A 418 -22.16 -24.06 -0.18
CA VAL A 418 -22.71 -22.70 -0.39
C VAL A 418 -21.99 -21.99 -1.54
N ALA A 419 -20.66 -22.05 -1.59
CA ALA A 419 -19.91 -21.47 -2.70
C ALA A 419 -20.16 -22.21 -4.02
N GLN A 420 -20.27 -23.53 -3.99
CA GLN A 420 -20.63 -24.33 -5.17
C GLN A 420 -22.01 -23.94 -5.72
N ASP A 421 -22.99 -23.73 -4.84
CA ASP A 421 -24.35 -23.32 -5.20
C ASP A 421 -24.38 -21.90 -5.76
N GLN A 422 -23.70 -20.94 -5.12
CA GLN A 422 -23.54 -19.58 -5.63
C GLN A 422 -22.91 -19.55 -7.02
N MET A 423 -21.88 -20.38 -7.26
CA MET A 423 -21.26 -20.51 -8.57
C MET A 423 -22.22 -21.05 -9.63
N ARG A 424 -23.13 -21.97 -9.28
CA ARG A 424 -24.18 -22.44 -10.18
C ARG A 424 -25.22 -21.35 -10.44
N GLU A 425 -25.64 -20.63 -9.42
CA GLU A 425 -26.66 -19.58 -9.49
C GLU A 425 -26.22 -18.32 -10.25
N HIS A 426 -24.91 -18.08 -10.34
CA HIS A 426 -24.33 -16.94 -11.04
C HIS A 426 -23.65 -17.31 -12.38
N ASP A 427 -24.07 -18.40 -13.03
CA ASP A 427 -23.53 -18.91 -14.29
C ASP A 427 -22.00 -19.19 -14.28
N GLY A 428 -21.42 -19.24 -13.08
CA GLY A 428 -19.99 -19.42 -12.88
C GLY A 428 -19.49 -20.80 -13.31
N LEU A 429 -20.33 -21.85 -13.27
CA LEU A 429 -19.98 -23.17 -13.81
C LEU A 429 -19.68 -23.11 -15.31
N ALA A 430 -20.53 -22.44 -16.08
CA ALA A 430 -20.32 -22.27 -17.53
C ALA A 430 -19.07 -21.41 -17.80
N LEU A 431 -18.86 -20.37 -17.01
CA LEU A 431 -17.68 -19.50 -17.12
C LEU A 431 -16.37 -20.27 -16.87
N VAL A 432 -16.31 -21.13 -15.85
CA VAL A 432 -15.12 -21.97 -15.59
C VAL A 432 -14.88 -22.96 -16.74
N LEU A 433 -15.94 -23.56 -17.28
CA LEU A 433 -15.84 -24.47 -18.43
C LEU A 433 -15.26 -23.83 -19.67
N ASP A 434 -15.55 -22.54 -19.94
CA ASP A 434 -15.01 -21.82 -21.09
C ASP A 434 -13.46 -21.73 -21.07
N HIS A 435 -12.87 -21.82 -19.88
CA HIS A 435 -11.42 -21.80 -19.67
C HIS A 435 -10.76 -23.19 -19.65
N MET A 436 -11.51 -24.27 -19.93
CA MET A 436 -10.94 -25.62 -20.11
C MET A 436 -10.38 -25.88 -21.52
N ARG A 437 -10.25 -24.82 -22.33
CA ARG A 437 -9.61 -24.85 -23.65
C ARG A 437 -8.18 -24.33 -23.57
N ILE A 438 -7.40 -24.61 -24.61
CA ILE A 438 -6.03 -24.09 -24.70
C ILE A 438 -6.11 -22.57 -24.92
N ASP A 439 -5.32 -21.82 -24.15
CA ASP A 439 -5.12 -20.38 -24.32
C ASP A 439 -3.60 -20.13 -24.36
N GLU A 440 -3.06 -19.66 -25.48
CA GLU A 440 -1.62 -19.40 -25.60
C GLU A 440 -1.16 -18.26 -24.67
N ASN A 441 -2.07 -17.36 -24.27
CA ASN A 441 -1.74 -16.32 -23.29
C ASN A 441 -1.56 -16.88 -21.87
N HIS A 442 -2.08 -18.09 -21.60
CA HIS A 442 -2.08 -18.69 -20.27
C HIS A 442 -1.67 -20.16 -20.27
N PRO A 443 -0.36 -20.42 -20.22
CA PRO A 443 0.13 -21.72 -19.81
C PRO A 443 -0.50 -22.06 -18.46
N PHE A 444 -1.18 -23.20 -18.37
CA PHE A 444 -1.82 -23.76 -17.18
C PHE A 444 -3.27 -23.35 -16.85
N ILE A 445 -3.93 -22.44 -17.59
CA ILE A 445 -5.31 -22.03 -17.23
C ILE A 445 -6.29 -23.22 -17.25
N LYS A 446 -6.10 -24.14 -18.20
CA LYS A 446 -6.90 -25.35 -18.34
C LYS A 446 -6.76 -26.25 -17.12
N GLU A 447 -5.55 -26.46 -16.63
CA GLU A 447 -5.23 -27.31 -15.48
C GLU A 447 -5.90 -26.76 -14.22
N TYR A 448 -5.84 -25.45 -14.00
CA TYR A 448 -6.55 -24.81 -12.89
C TYR A 448 -8.07 -24.87 -13.06
N ALA A 449 -8.59 -24.70 -14.29
CA ALA A 449 -10.03 -24.82 -14.56
C ALA A 449 -10.54 -26.24 -14.28
N VAL A 450 -9.78 -27.28 -14.61
CA VAL A 450 -10.11 -28.68 -14.29
C VAL A 450 -10.17 -28.90 -12.77
N VAL A 451 -9.20 -28.38 -12.01
CA VAL A 451 -9.19 -28.48 -10.55
C VAL A 451 -10.37 -27.72 -9.94
N ALA A 452 -10.64 -26.50 -10.41
CA ALA A 452 -11.76 -25.71 -9.94
C ALA A 452 -13.10 -26.40 -10.23
N LEU A 453 -13.29 -26.93 -11.44
CA LEU A 453 -14.49 -27.67 -11.81
C LEU A 453 -14.68 -28.91 -10.94
N ARG A 454 -13.63 -29.68 -10.69
CA ARG A 454 -13.71 -30.83 -9.77
C ARG A 454 -14.26 -30.38 -8.41
N ASN A 455 -13.69 -29.34 -7.82
CA ASN A 455 -14.11 -28.84 -6.51
C ASN A 455 -15.55 -28.30 -6.53
N LEU A 456 -15.99 -27.71 -7.65
CA LEU A 456 -17.35 -27.21 -7.85
C LEU A 456 -18.41 -28.33 -7.94
N LEU A 457 -18.00 -29.52 -8.38
CA LEU A 457 -18.88 -30.67 -8.58
C LEU A 457 -18.80 -31.71 -7.44
N GLU A 458 -17.72 -31.70 -6.67
CA GLU A 458 -17.48 -32.68 -5.60
C GLU A 458 -18.59 -32.62 -4.54
N GLY A 459 -19.38 -33.70 -4.47
CA GLY A 459 -20.50 -33.83 -3.53
C GLY A 459 -21.72 -32.96 -3.81
N ASN A 460 -21.82 -32.32 -4.99
CA ASN A 460 -22.93 -31.42 -5.34
C ASN A 460 -23.70 -31.91 -6.58
N ASP A 461 -24.74 -32.71 -6.34
CA ASP A 461 -25.55 -33.32 -7.40
C ASP A 461 -26.25 -32.28 -8.30
N ALA A 462 -26.68 -31.15 -7.73
CA ALA A 462 -27.34 -30.09 -8.49
C ALA A 462 -26.37 -29.42 -9.49
N SER A 463 -25.11 -29.20 -9.09
CA SER A 463 -24.07 -28.71 -9.98
C SER A 463 -23.65 -29.76 -11.02
N GLN A 464 -23.57 -31.04 -10.65
CA GLN A 464 -23.32 -32.13 -11.61
C GLN A 464 -24.41 -32.24 -12.66
N GLU A 465 -25.68 -32.14 -12.25
CA GLU A 465 -26.82 -32.18 -13.16
C GLU A 465 -26.88 -30.93 -14.04
N TYR A 466 -26.51 -29.75 -13.52
CA TYR A 466 -26.33 -28.56 -14.33
C TYR A 466 -25.32 -28.79 -15.46
N VAL A 467 -24.14 -29.34 -15.16
CA VAL A 467 -23.12 -29.65 -16.18
C VAL A 467 -23.57 -30.75 -17.13
N ARG A 468 -24.26 -31.79 -16.64
CA ARG A 468 -24.78 -32.88 -17.49
C ARG A 468 -25.79 -32.39 -18.52
N ARG A 469 -26.57 -31.36 -18.18
CA ARG A 469 -27.52 -30.71 -19.10
C ARG A 469 -26.87 -29.78 -20.11
N MET A 470 -25.59 -29.43 -19.94
CA MET A 470 -24.83 -28.72 -20.96
C MET A 470 -24.43 -29.71 -22.07
N GLY A 471 -25.26 -29.76 -23.12
CA GLY A 471 -25.06 -30.62 -24.28
C GLY A 471 -24.06 -30.03 -25.28
N ALA A 472 -23.34 -30.90 -25.98
CA ALA A 472 -22.50 -30.51 -27.11
C ALA A 472 -23.39 -30.08 -28.29
N ILE A 473 -23.18 -28.88 -28.83
CA ILE A 473 -24.02 -28.30 -29.89
C ILE A 473 -23.46 -28.63 -31.28
N GLU A 474 -22.16 -28.41 -31.51
CA GLU A 474 -21.51 -28.67 -32.80
C GLU A 474 -20.01 -28.95 -32.65
N ALA A 475 -19.45 -29.76 -33.55
CA ALA A 475 -18.00 -29.95 -33.65
C ALA A 475 -17.40 -28.77 -34.41
N VAL A 476 -16.45 -28.07 -33.78
CA VAL A 476 -15.64 -27.05 -34.46
C VAL A 476 -14.50 -27.75 -35.20
N GLN A 477 -14.44 -27.54 -36.52
CA GLN A 477 -13.44 -28.17 -37.38
C GLN A 477 -12.09 -27.43 -37.28
N ASP A 478 -11.03 -28.10 -36.78
CA ASP A 478 -9.68 -27.53 -36.72
C ASP A 478 -9.02 -27.55 -38.12
N SER A 479 -8.46 -26.41 -38.54
CA SER A 479 -7.81 -26.25 -39.85
C SER A 479 -6.63 -27.20 -40.07
N ARG A 480 -5.92 -27.61 -38.99
CA ARG A 480 -4.83 -28.60 -39.04
C ARG A 480 -5.38 -29.99 -39.34
N MET A 481 -6.51 -30.35 -38.75
CA MET A 481 -7.20 -31.61 -39.03
C MET A 481 -7.71 -31.64 -40.48
N SER A 482 -8.33 -30.55 -40.96
CA SER A 482 -8.74 -30.44 -42.37
C SER A 482 -7.56 -30.57 -43.34
N SER A 483 -6.41 -29.98 -42.99
CA SER A 483 -5.17 -30.07 -43.77
C SER A 483 -4.67 -31.51 -43.84
N ALA A 484 -4.76 -32.25 -42.73
CA ALA A 484 -4.47 -33.68 -42.63
C ALA A 484 -5.55 -34.61 -43.23
N GLY A 485 -6.64 -34.06 -43.79
CA GLY A 485 -7.74 -34.84 -44.36
C GLY A 485 -8.61 -35.54 -43.31
N LEU A 486 -8.76 -34.93 -42.13
CA LEU A 486 -9.59 -35.42 -41.03
C LEU A 486 -10.76 -34.46 -40.81
N HIS A 487 -11.97 -34.98 -40.70
CA HIS A 487 -13.20 -34.25 -40.39
C HIS A 487 -13.72 -34.65 -39.00
N THR A 488 -14.19 -33.68 -38.24
CA THR A 488 -14.73 -33.89 -36.89
C THR A 488 -16.26 -33.84 -36.94
N ARG A 489 -16.93 -34.76 -36.26
CA ARG A 489 -18.39 -34.77 -36.07
C ARG A 489 -18.69 -35.12 -34.61
N ILE A 490 -19.89 -34.81 -34.14
CA ILE A 490 -20.37 -35.25 -32.82
C ILE A 490 -21.36 -36.40 -33.00
N ASP A 491 -21.25 -37.44 -32.18
CA ASP A 491 -22.22 -38.54 -32.12
C ASP A 491 -23.48 -38.18 -31.30
N ALA A 492 -24.44 -39.10 -31.22
CA ALA A 492 -25.69 -38.89 -30.48
C ALA A 492 -25.49 -38.68 -28.97
N ASP A 493 -24.34 -39.06 -28.43
CA ASP A 493 -23.98 -38.94 -27.01
C ASP A 493 -23.08 -37.71 -26.73
N GLY A 494 -22.83 -36.87 -27.74
CA GLY A 494 -22.01 -35.67 -27.58
C GLY A 494 -20.50 -35.89 -27.73
N ARG A 495 -20.05 -37.10 -28.14
CA ARG A 495 -18.62 -37.43 -28.24
C ARG A 495 -18.06 -37.03 -29.62
N PRO A 496 -16.83 -36.49 -29.66
CA PRO A 496 -16.18 -36.16 -30.92
C PRO A 496 -15.73 -37.43 -31.64
N LEU A 497 -16.20 -37.59 -32.88
CA LEU A 497 -15.76 -38.56 -33.86
C LEU A 497 -14.83 -37.88 -34.86
N ILE A 498 -13.73 -38.55 -35.21
CA ILE A 498 -12.82 -38.11 -36.26
C ILE A 498 -12.95 -39.09 -37.43
N GLU A 499 -13.38 -38.59 -38.57
CA GLU A 499 -13.52 -39.33 -39.82
C GLU A 499 -12.42 -38.91 -40.79
N GLN A 500 -11.88 -39.86 -41.54
CA GLN A 500 -10.88 -39.58 -42.56
C GLN A 500 -11.57 -39.26 -43.89
N ASP A 501 -11.22 -38.12 -44.50
CA ASP A 501 -11.81 -37.66 -45.75
C ASP A 501 -11.24 -38.49 -46.91
N GLN A 502 -11.96 -39.55 -47.29
CA GLN A 502 -11.54 -40.53 -48.29
C GLN A 502 -11.26 -39.92 -49.68
N ARG A 503 -11.72 -38.69 -49.95
CA ARG A 503 -11.53 -38.00 -51.24
C ARG A 503 -10.08 -37.61 -51.55
N LYS A 504 -9.19 -37.54 -50.54
CA LYS A 504 -7.76 -37.25 -50.75
C LYS A 504 -6.91 -38.47 -51.14
N TYR A 505 -7.43 -39.69 -50.98
CA TYR A 505 -6.72 -40.93 -51.35
C TYR A 505 -7.01 -41.43 -52.77
N GLU A 506 -8.09 -40.95 -53.40
CA GLU A 506 -8.42 -41.34 -54.79
C GLU A 506 -7.75 -40.44 -55.85
N GLN A 507 -6.88 -39.51 -55.44
CA GLN A 507 -6.13 -38.60 -56.34
C GLN A 507 -4.59 -38.67 -56.16
N GLN A 508 -4.06 -39.67 -55.46
CA GLN A 508 -2.65 -40.07 -55.52
C GLN A 508 -2.54 -41.40 -56.26
#